data_AF-A0A2Z3J1B7-F1
#
_entry.id   AF-A0A2Z3J1B7-F1
#
_cell.length_a   1.000
_cell.length_b   1.000
_cell.length_c   1.000
_cell.angle_alpha   90.00
_cell.angle_beta   90.00
_cell.angle_gamma   90.00
#
_symmetry.space_group_name_H-M   'P 1'
#
loop_
_entity.id
_entity.type
_entity.pdbx_description
1 polymer ?
#
loop_
_entity_poly.entity_id
_entity_poly.type
_entity_poly.pdbx_seq_one_letter_code
_entity_poly.pdbx_strand_id
1 'polypeptide(L)'
;MNSVLLHRIFGLVFCTVGAMTAISGFLFWFDPPDVPLNNVFLAAMVGVGVIAFIGGLGIFRRLAAARWAMIVLAGLVLCVDAIGIGHAIWIANIGALVILLTAVMPLVLAISALYELGRPARDTH
;
A
#
# COMPACT_ATOMS: atom_id res chain seq x y z
N MET A 1 19.66 -1.80 -16.83
CA MET A 1 18.41 -2.44 -16.35
C MET A 1 17.22 -1.69 -16.94
N ASN A 2 16.22 -2.38 -17.51
CA ASN A 2 15.18 -1.76 -18.34
C ASN A 2 14.23 -0.90 -17.47
N SER A 3 14.44 0.41 -17.42
CA SER A 3 13.70 1.36 -16.56
C SER A 3 12.18 1.30 -16.75
N VAL A 4 11.76 0.89 -17.94
CA VAL A 4 10.37 0.65 -18.34
C VAL A 4 9.73 -0.50 -17.55
N LEU A 5 10.48 -1.57 -17.37
CA LEU A 5 10.02 -2.82 -16.78
C LEU A 5 9.87 -2.65 -15.26
N LEU A 6 10.79 -1.91 -14.63
CA LEU A 6 10.68 -1.50 -13.22
C LEU A 6 9.43 -0.65 -12.95
N HIS A 7 9.13 0.34 -13.77
CA HIS A 7 7.90 1.16 -13.59
C HIS A 7 6.63 0.31 -13.68
N ARG A 8 6.57 -0.64 -14.61
CA ARG A 8 5.41 -1.54 -14.75
C ARG A 8 5.27 -2.47 -13.54
N ILE A 9 6.37 -3.02 -13.04
CA ILE A 9 6.35 -3.86 -11.84
C ILE A 9 5.89 -3.04 -10.63
N PHE A 10 6.45 -1.85 -10.41
CA PHE A 10 6.04 -1.00 -9.28
C PHE A 10 4.58 -0.57 -9.38
N GLY A 11 4.11 -0.18 -10.58
CA GLY A 11 2.69 0.14 -10.80
C GLY A 11 1.78 -1.05 -10.48
N LEU A 12 2.16 -2.26 -10.91
CA LEU A 12 1.40 -3.47 -10.62
C LEU A 12 1.38 -3.80 -9.13
N VAL A 13 2.52 -3.70 -8.44
CA VAL A 13 2.58 -3.89 -6.97
C VAL A 13 1.67 -2.90 -6.26
N PHE A 14 1.71 -1.62 -6.65
CA PHE A 14 0.87 -0.59 -6.06
C PHE A 14 -0.62 -0.83 -6.29
N CYS A 15 -0.99 -1.27 -7.50
CA CYS A 15 -2.35 -1.69 -7.80
C CYS A 15 -2.79 -2.85 -6.90
N THR A 16 -1.99 -3.91 -6.82
CA THR A 16 -2.36 -5.09 -6.04
C THR A 16 -2.52 -4.74 -4.57
N VAL A 17 -1.58 -4.00 -3.98
CA VAL A 17 -1.64 -3.61 -2.57
C VAL A 17 -2.83 -2.68 -2.31
N GLY A 18 -3.04 -1.66 -3.14
CA GLY A 18 -4.19 -0.76 -3.01
C GLY A 18 -5.53 -1.50 -3.08
N ALA A 19 -5.65 -2.48 -3.97
CA ALA A 19 -6.83 -3.34 -4.05
C ALA A 19 -7.01 -4.17 -2.78
N MET A 20 -5.95 -4.80 -2.25
CA MET A 20 -6.02 -5.61 -1.03
C MET A 20 -6.40 -4.79 0.20
N THR A 21 -5.83 -3.59 0.37
CA THR A 21 -6.19 -2.67 1.46
C THR A 21 -7.65 -2.23 1.36
N ALA A 22 -8.12 -1.88 0.15
CA ALA A 22 -9.51 -1.49 -0.05
C ALA A 22 -10.50 -2.64 0.21
N ILE A 23 -10.19 -3.85 -0.28
CA ILE A 23 -11.00 -5.05 -0.04
C ILE A 23 -11.06 -5.37 1.45
N SER A 24 -9.93 -5.26 2.16
CA SER A 24 -9.88 -5.50 3.61
C SER A 24 -10.76 -4.50 4.37
N GLY A 25 -10.71 -3.22 4.01
CA GLY A 25 -11.59 -2.20 4.57
C GLY A 25 -13.08 -2.49 4.32
N PHE A 26 -13.42 -2.99 3.13
CA PHE A 26 -14.79 -3.42 2.82
C PHE A 26 -15.22 -4.68 3.57
N LEU A 27 -14.35 -5.67 3.72
CA LEU A 27 -14.63 -6.89 4.49
C LEU A 27 -14.95 -6.55 5.94
N PHE A 28 -14.14 -5.70 6.58
CA PHE A 28 -14.43 -5.22 7.94
C PHE A 28 -15.70 -4.37 8.05
N TRP A 29 -16.21 -3.84 6.94
CA TRP A 29 -17.45 -3.07 6.92
C TRP A 29 -18.69 -3.97 6.85
N PHE A 30 -18.66 -4.99 5.99
CA PHE A 30 -19.78 -5.91 5.75
C PHE A 30 -19.83 -7.10 6.72
N ASP A 31 -18.66 -7.52 7.20
CA ASP A 31 -18.50 -8.57 8.20
C ASP A 31 -17.67 -8.00 9.37
N PRO A 32 -18.28 -7.10 10.17
CA PRO A 32 -17.57 -6.41 11.23
C PRO A 32 -17.19 -7.40 12.33
N PRO A 33 -15.92 -7.38 12.79
CA PRO A 33 -15.51 -8.21 13.91
C PRO A 33 -16.19 -7.77 15.21
N ASP A 34 -16.18 -8.64 16.22
CA ASP A 34 -16.85 -8.44 17.53
C ASP A 34 -16.51 -7.08 18.18
N VAL A 35 -15.33 -6.55 17.90
CA VAL A 35 -14.96 -5.15 18.17
C VAL A 35 -14.83 -4.43 16.83
N PRO A 36 -15.82 -3.62 16.41
CA PRO A 36 -15.78 -2.99 15.10
C PRO A 36 -14.79 -1.82 15.07
N LEU A 37 -14.05 -1.71 13.97
CA LEU A 37 -13.28 -0.50 13.65
C LEU A 37 -14.24 0.67 13.42
N ASN A 38 -13.81 1.88 13.79
CA ASN A 38 -14.59 3.09 13.51
C ASN A 38 -14.84 3.22 12.00
N ASN A 39 -16.09 3.52 11.60
CA ASN A 39 -16.50 3.77 10.21
C ASN A 39 -15.60 4.79 9.49
N VAL A 40 -15.09 5.80 10.19
CA VAL A 40 -14.17 6.79 9.61
C VAL A 40 -12.84 6.14 9.21
N PHE A 41 -12.34 5.21 10.04
CA PHE A 41 -11.10 4.49 9.76
C PHE A 41 -11.29 3.48 8.63
N LEU A 42 -12.41 2.77 8.59
CA LEU A 42 -12.76 1.89 7.48
C LEU A 42 -12.88 2.67 6.17
N ALA A 43 -13.44 3.89 6.21
CA ALA A 43 -13.57 4.75 5.04
C ALA A 43 -12.19 5.24 4.58
N ALA A 44 -11.28 5.51 5.52
CA ALA A 44 -9.89 5.82 5.22
C ALA A 44 -9.15 4.63 4.60
N MET A 45 -9.34 3.39 5.09
CA MET A 45 -8.81 2.16 4.48
C MET A 45 -9.24 2.02 3.03
N VAL A 46 -10.54 2.10 2.78
CA VAL A 46 -11.09 1.99 1.43
C VAL A 46 -10.58 3.13 0.55
N GLY A 47 -10.63 4.37 1.03
CA GLY A 47 -10.21 5.56 0.30
C GLY A 47 -8.72 5.52 -0.07
N VAL A 48 -7.85 5.24 0.91
CA VAL A 48 -6.39 5.14 0.68
C VAL A 48 -6.07 3.97 -0.25
N GLY A 49 -6.72 2.82 -0.10
CA GLY A 49 -6.56 1.68 -1.00
C GLY A 49 -6.94 2.00 -2.45
N VAL A 50 -8.06 2.70 -2.66
CA VAL A 50 -8.50 3.14 -4.01
C VAL A 50 -7.54 4.17 -4.60
N ILE A 51 -7.10 5.15 -3.81
CA ILE A 51 -6.13 6.16 -4.26
C ILE A 51 -4.81 5.47 -4.64
N ALA A 52 -4.37 4.47 -3.87
CA ALA A 52 -3.21 3.64 -4.19
C ALA A 52 -3.38 2.83 -5.47
N PHE A 53 -4.55 2.24 -5.68
CA PHE A 53 -4.85 1.52 -6.91
C PHE A 53 -4.77 2.43 -8.15
N ILE A 54 -5.40 3.61 -8.09
CA ILE A 54 -5.38 4.59 -9.18
C ILE A 54 -3.97 5.15 -9.38
N GLY A 55 -3.23 5.40 -8.29
CA GLY A 55 -1.81 5.76 -8.33
C GLY A 55 -0.98 4.70 -9.07
N GLY A 56 -1.21 3.42 -8.75
CA GLY A 56 -0.70 2.24 -9.46
C GLY A 56 -0.87 2.30 -10.98
N LEU A 57 -2.09 2.61 -11.42
CA LEU A 57 -2.42 2.77 -12.84
C LEU A 57 -1.74 4.00 -13.47
N GLY A 58 -1.62 5.10 -12.74
CA GLY A 58 -0.90 6.30 -13.18
C GLY A 58 0.59 6.05 -13.45
N ILE A 59 1.21 5.13 -12.71
CA ILE A 59 2.62 4.75 -12.86
C ILE A 59 2.89 4.06 -14.21
N PHE A 60 1.92 3.31 -14.75
CA PHE A 60 2.03 2.75 -16.12
C PHE A 60 2.26 3.83 -17.19
N ARG A 61 1.83 5.07 -16.93
CA ARG A 61 1.98 6.22 -17.83
C ARG A 61 3.27 7.04 -17.63
N ARG A 62 4.22 6.57 -16.79
CA ARG A 62 5.57 7.16 -16.61
C ARG A 62 5.61 8.65 -16.22
N LEU A 63 4.83 9.07 -15.23
CA LEU A 63 4.96 10.42 -14.67
C LEU A 63 6.19 10.48 -13.75
N ALA A 64 7.24 11.21 -14.11
CA ALA A 64 8.46 11.34 -13.31
C ALA A 64 8.21 11.99 -11.92
N ALA A 65 7.19 12.85 -11.81
CA ALA A 65 6.71 13.42 -10.54
C ALA A 65 6.05 12.38 -9.61
N ALA A 66 5.76 11.17 -10.12
CA ALA A 66 5.09 10.13 -9.34
C ALA A 66 5.97 9.55 -8.24
N ARG A 67 7.29 9.72 -8.26
CA ARG A 67 8.17 9.01 -7.31
C ARG A 67 7.96 9.38 -5.85
N TRP A 68 7.99 10.66 -5.54
CA TRP A 68 7.78 11.14 -4.17
C TRP A 68 6.33 10.96 -3.76
N ALA A 69 5.39 11.21 -4.69
CA ALA A 69 3.98 10.90 -4.48
C ALA A 69 3.77 9.42 -4.14
N MET A 70 4.47 8.49 -4.81
CA MET A 70 4.43 7.04 -4.54
C MET A 70 4.94 6.71 -3.15
N ILE A 71 6.07 7.28 -2.72
CA ILE A 71 6.62 7.02 -1.39
C ILE A 71 5.65 7.51 -0.31
N VAL A 72 5.07 8.70 -0.49
CA VAL A 72 4.08 9.26 0.45
C VAL A 72 2.82 8.40 0.48
N LEU A 73 2.30 8.00 -0.68
CA LEU A 73 1.10 7.16 -0.76
C LEU A 73 1.33 5.78 -0.15
N ALA A 74 2.51 5.21 -0.38
CA ALA A 74 2.89 3.91 0.19
C ALA A 74 3.02 4.02 1.71
N GLY A 75 3.61 5.11 2.22
CA GLY A 75 3.63 5.41 3.64
C GLY A 75 2.23 5.49 4.24
N LEU A 76 1.28 6.15 3.56
CA LEU A 76 -0.12 6.23 4.00
C LEU A 76 -0.79 4.85 4.04
N VAL A 77 -0.59 4.01 3.01
CA VAL A 77 -1.07 2.63 2.99
C VAL A 77 -0.49 1.84 4.17
N LEU A 78 0.81 1.96 4.45
CA LEU A 78 1.44 1.29 5.60
C LEU A 78 0.88 1.74 6.94
N CYS A 79 0.64 3.05 7.12
CA CYS A 79 0.07 3.56 8.36
C CYS A 79 -1.32 2.97 8.61
N VAL A 80 -2.14 2.90 7.56
CA VAL A 80 -3.49 2.38 7.65
C VAL A 80 -3.49 0.86 7.83
N ASP A 81 -2.66 0.13 7.06
CA ASP A 81 -2.51 -1.31 7.23
C ASP A 81 -1.95 -1.67 8.61
N ALA A 82 -1.02 -0.89 9.18
CA ALA A 82 -0.48 -1.13 10.52
C ALA A 82 -1.55 -1.02 11.61
N ILE A 83 -2.47 -0.05 11.50
CA ILE A 83 -3.60 0.07 12.41
C ILE A 83 -4.57 -1.11 12.21
N GLY A 84 -4.82 -1.50 10.96
CA GLY A 84 -5.62 -2.68 10.62
C GLY A 84 -5.03 -3.97 11.19
N ILE A 85 -3.71 -4.14 11.12
CA ILE A 85 -2.98 -5.30 11.68
C ILE A 85 -3.07 -5.30 13.20
N GLY A 86 -2.79 -4.16 13.85
CA GLY A 86 -2.89 -4.05 15.30
C GLY A 86 -4.30 -4.39 15.80
N HIS A 87 -5.31 -3.92 15.07
CA HIS A 87 -6.70 -4.27 15.35
C HIS A 87 -6.97 -5.76 15.12
N ALA A 88 -6.54 -6.34 14.00
CA ALA A 88 -6.70 -7.76 13.69
C ALA A 88 -6.05 -8.68 14.72
N ILE A 89 -4.89 -8.30 15.27
CA ILE A 89 -4.22 -9.00 16.38
C ILE A 89 -5.08 -8.94 17.64
N TRP A 90 -5.60 -7.76 17.98
CA TRP A 90 -6.42 -7.55 19.18
C TRP A 90 -7.68 -8.42 19.19
N ILE A 91 -8.33 -8.57 18.04
CA ILE A 91 -9.55 -9.41 17.88
C ILE A 91 -9.26 -10.86 17.49
N ALA A 92 -7.99 -11.27 17.45
CA ALA A 92 -7.54 -12.60 17.00
C ALA A 92 -8.10 -13.04 15.62
N ASN A 93 -8.33 -12.10 14.70
CA ASN A 93 -8.83 -12.39 13.35
C ASN A 93 -7.67 -12.71 12.40
N ILE A 94 -7.34 -14.00 12.31
CA ILE A 94 -6.24 -14.53 11.50
C ILE A 94 -6.44 -14.26 10.00
N GLY A 95 -7.67 -14.30 9.51
CA GLY A 95 -7.97 -14.09 8.08
C GLY A 95 -7.60 -12.68 7.62
N ALA A 96 -8.06 -11.68 8.34
CA ALA A 96 -7.74 -10.29 8.00
C ALA A 96 -6.25 -9.94 8.26
N LEU A 97 -5.66 -10.54 9.30
CA LEU A 97 -4.23 -10.41 9.58
C LEU A 97 -3.38 -10.88 8.38
N VAL A 98 -3.69 -12.05 7.80
CA VAL A 98 -2.96 -12.60 6.65
C VAL A 98 -3.10 -11.70 5.43
N ILE A 99 -4.30 -11.18 5.16
CA ILE A 99 -4.52 -10.30 4.01
C ILE A 99 -3.71 -9.01 4.15
N LEU A 100 -3.75 -8.39 5.33
CA LEU A 100 -3.01 -7.15 5.60
C LEU A 100 -1.49 -7.36 5.59
N LEU A 101 -0.98 -8.44 6.20
CA LEU A 101 0.45 -8.76 6.15
C LEU A 101 0.93 -9.06 4.72
N THR A 102 0.10 -9.71 3.93
CA THR A 102 0.38 -9.99 2.51
C THR A 102 0.39 -8.71 1.67
N ALA A 103 -0.43 -7.71 2.02
CA ALA A 103 -0.45 -6.40 1.39
C ALA A 103 0.79 -5.54 1.76
N VAL A 104 1.29 -5.66 2.99
CA VAL A 104 2.41 -4.86 3.51
C VAL A 104 3.77 -5.28 2.94
N MET A 105 4.04 -6.59 2.82
CA MET A 105 5.36 -7.11 2.39
C MET A 105 5.83 -6.59 1.02
N PRO A 106 5.01 -6.61 -0.05
CA PRO A 106 5.39 -6.08 -1.36
C PRO A 106 5.60 -4.57 -1.35
N LEU A 107 4.86 -3.86 -0.50
CA LEU A 107 4.90 -2.41 -0.44
C LEU A 107 6.19 -1.90 0.21
N VAL A 108 6.66 -2.56 1.28
CA VAL A 108 7.95 -2.25 1.93
C VAL A 108 9.11 -2.47 0.95
N LEU A 109 9.07 -3.58 0.19
CA LEU A 109 10.06 -3.85 -0.87
C LEU A 109 10.02 -2.80 -1.98
N ALA A 110 8.82 -2.37 -2.40
CA ALA A 110 8.65 -1.34 -3.41
C ALA A 110 9.18 0.03 -2.95
N ILE A 111 8.90 0.45 -1.72
CA ILE A 111 9.43 1.70 -1.15
C ILE A 111 10.96 1.64 -1.07
N SER A 112 11.51 0.54 -0.58
CA SER A 112 12.97 0.36 -0.42
C SER A 112 13.68 0.45 -1.77
N ALA A 113 13.14 -0.23 -2.79
CA ALA A 113 13.67 -0.17 -4.15
C ALA A 113 13.51 1.22 -4.79
N LEU A 114 12.37 1.89 -4.57
CA LEU A 114 12.15 3.27 -5.04
C LEU A 114 13.06 4.27 -4.33
N TYR A 115 13.40 4.06 -3.07
CA TYR A 115 14.34 4.89 -2.33
C TYR A 115 15.78 4.69 -2.83
N GLU A 116 16.23 3.45 -2.99
CA GLU A 116 17.59 3.15 -3.48
C GLU A 116 17.82 3.66 -4.91
N LEU A 117 16.87 3.45 -5.81
CA LEU A 117 16.94 3.95 -7.19
C LEU A 117 16.91 5.49 -7.27
N GLY A 118 16.63 6.19 -6.15
CA GLY A 118 16.46 7.65 -6.08
C GLY A 118 17.55 8.34 -5.28
N ARG A 119 18.43 7.56 -4.66
CA ARG A 119 19.60 8.08 -3.99
C ARG A 119 20.48 8.75 -5.05
N PRO A 120 20.78 10.05 -4.91
CA PRO A 120 21.79 10.67 -5.76
C PRO A 120 23.06 9.83 -5.64
N ALA A 121 23.74 9.60 -6.77
CA ALA A 121 25.06 8.99 -6.74
C ALA A 121 25.86 9.77 -5.69
N ARG A 122 26.30 9.10 -4.62
CA ARG A 122 27.32 9.70 -3.77
C ARG A 122 28.52 9.75 -4.69
N ASP A 123 28.77 10.93 -5.25
CA ASP A 123 29.96 11.22 -6.02
C ASP A 123 31.14 10.73 -5.20
N THR A 124 31.74 9.65 -5.68
CA THR A 124 33.06 9.19 -5.26
C THR A 124 34.03 10.25 -5.77
N HIS A 125 34.22 11.29 -4.98
CA HIS A 125 35.38 12.16 -5.00
C HIS A 125 36.25 11.85 -3.78
#